data_AF-A0A1H8C1D3-F1
#
_entry.id   AF-A0A1H8C1D3-F1
#
_cell.length_a   1.000
_cell.length_b   1.000
_cell.length_c   1.000
_cell.angle_alpha   90.00
_cell.angle_beta   90.00
_cell.angle_gamma   90.00
#
_symmetry.space_group_name_H-M   'P 1'
#
loop_
_entity.id
_entity.type
_entity.pdbx_description
1 polymer ?
#
loop_
_entity_poly.entity_id
_entity_poly.type
_entity_poly.pdbx_seq_one_letter_code
_entity_poly.pdbx_strand_id
1 'polypeptide(L)'
;MTSLPPRLADYRFRGYCADTAAHLLRGREASFPAYVEAGKLTAEAAGEGLALIRALAAQWRWITDLAAPACPAWNDRTGYFGRYNHLLVAELATIAVKARAQADRNPTSDDRRIMADLCDALAWHQRPYSGLSGEAVIVVMVSAERVVDLRRKRAERLAA
;
A
#
# COMPACT_ATOMS: atom_id res chain seq x y z
N MET A 1 13.33 -14.17 11.53
CA MET A 1 12.05 -14.43 12.22
C MET A 1 10.90 -13.93 11.35
N THR A 2 10.12 -14.82 10.75
CA THR A 2 8.90 -14.46 10.02
C THR A 2 7.81 -14.12 11.03
N SER A 3 7.68 -12.82 11.33
CA SER A 3 6.59 -12.29 12.15
C SER A 3 5.24 -12.62 11.48
N LEU A 4 4.31 -13.19 12.26
CA LEU A 4 2.94 -13.47 11.82
C LEU A 4 2.28 -12.19 11.26
N PRO A 5 1.40 -12.31 10.25
CA PRO A 5 0.68 -11.15 9.72
C PRO A 5 -0.16 -10.46 10.80
N PRO A 6 -0.19 -9.12 10.82
CA PRO A 6 -1.19 -8.38 11.59
C PRO A 6 -2.59 -8.84 11.23
N ARG A 7 -3.53 -8.80 12.18
CA ARG A 7 -4.92 -9.23 11.95
C ARG A 7 -5.57 -8.55 10.73
N LEU A 8 -5.30 -7.25 10.55
CA LEU A 8 -5.85 -6.46 9.45
C LEU A 8 -5.10 -6.62 8.12
N ALA A 9 -4.05 -7.45 8.07
CA ALA A 9 -3.39 -7.86 6.83
C ALA A 9 -4.09 -9.06 6.16
N ASP A 10 -5.15 -9.60 6.76
CA ASP A 10 -6.00 -10.60 6.11
C ASP A 10 -6.71 -9.96 4.89
N TYR A 11 -6.76 -10.71 3.79
CA TYR A 11 -7.31 -10.25 2.50
C TYR A 11 -8.76 -9.74 2.60
N ARG A 12 -9.55 -10.20 3.58
CA ARG A 12 -10.92 -9.71 3.82
C ARG A 12 -10.95 -8.22 4.19
N PHE A 13 -9.86 -7.66 4.71
CA PHE A 13 -9.75 -6.25 5.09
C PHE A 13 -9.11 -5.36 4.02
N ARG A 14 -8.84 -5.88 2.81
CA ARG A 14 -8.20 -5.11 1.72
C ARG A 14 -8.90 -3.81 1.35
N GLY A 15 -10.23 -3.74 1.51
CA GLY A 15 -11.00 -2.52 1.32
C GLY A 15 -10.58 -1.43 2.29
N TYR A 16 -10.49 -1.76 3.58
CA TYR A 16 -9.99 -0.84 4.61
C TYR A 16 -8.54 -0.43 4.35
N CYS A 17 -7.67 -1.34 3.92
CA CYS A 17 -6.30 -0.98 3.53
C CYS A 17 -6.27 0.02 2.36
N ALA A 18 -7.11 -0.17 1.34
CA ALA A 18 -7.20 0.77 0.23
C ALA A 18 -7.74 2.14 0.66
N ASP A 19 -8.76 2.17 1.51
CA ASP A 19 -9.30 3.40 2.07
C ASP A 19 -8.26 4.14 2.93
N THR A 20 -7.48 3.40 3.72
CA THR A 20 -6.36 3.95 4.50
C THR A 20 -5.27 4.52 3.60
N ALA A 21 -4.87 3.82 2.54
CA ALA A 21 -3.88 4.32 1.58
C ALA A 21 -4.37 5.63 0.92
N ALA A 22 -5.64 5.69 0.54
CA ALA A 22 -6.26 6.89 -0.01
C ALA A 22 -6.37 8.02 1.04
N HIS A 23 -6.67 7.69 2.29
CA HIS A 23 -6.70 8.65 3.40
C HIS A 23 -5.31 9.26 3.65
N LEU A 24 -4.25 8.46 3.68
CA LEU A 24 -2.87 8.92 3.83
C LEU A 24 -2.47 9.86 2.70
N LEU A 25 -2.86 9.56 1.45
CA LEU A 25 -2.64 10.45 0.30
C LEU A 25 -3.32 11.81 0.52
N ARG A 26 -4.63 11.82 0.81
CA ARG A 26 -5.37 13.07 1.06
C ARG A 26 -4.77 13.88 2.20
N GLY A 27 -4.35 13.22 3.27
CA GLY A 27 -3.71 13.87 4.41
C GLY A 27 -2.41 14.61 4.02
N ARG A 28 -1.59 14.02 3.15
CA ARG A 28 -0.37 14.67 2.64
C ARG A 28 -0.67 15.78 1.67
N GLU A 29 -1.59 15.56 0.73
CA GLU A 29 -2.02 16.60 -0.22
C GLU A 29 -2.55 17.85 0.49
N ALA A 30 -3.26 17.67 1.61
CA ALA A 30 -3.76 18.78 2.41
C ALA A 30 -2.67 19.46 3.28
N SER A 31 -1.71 18.71 3.83
CA SER A 31 -0.77 19.24 4.85
C SER A 31 0.59 19.68 4.31
N PHE A 32 1.09 19.04 3.24
CA PHE A 32 2.44 19.29 2.73
C PHE A 32 2.66 20.73 2.24
N PRO A 33 1.72 21.38 1.53
CA PRO A 33 1.90 22.78 1.12
C PRO A 33 2.21 23.70 2.31
N ALA A 34 1.41 23.61 3.38
CA ALA A 34 1.61 24.40 4.59
C ALA A 34 2.93 24.07 5.31
N TYR A 35 3.40 22.82 5.27
CA TYR A 35 4.71 22.45 5.83
C TYR A 35 5.88 22.98 5.02
N VAL A 36 5.73 23.07 3.70
CA VAL A 36 6.74 23.68 2.81
C VAL A 36 6.80 25.19 3.04
N GLU A 37 5.64 25.86 3.06
CA GLU A 37 5.56 27.31 3.35
C GLU A 37 6.15 27.65 4.72
N ALA A 38 5.94 26.80 5.72
CA ALA A 38 6.50 26.98 7.06
C ALA A 38 7.98 26.55 7.19
N GLY A 39 8.64 26.12 6.12
CA GLY A 39 10.03 25.66 6.14
C GLY A 39 10.29 24.37 6.93
N LYS A 40 9.22 23.63 7.28
CA LYS A 40 9.29 22.37 8.04
C LYS A 40 9.55 21.15 7.14
N LEU A 41 9.38 21.32 5.83
CA LEU A 41 9.59 20.31 4.81
C LEU A 41 10.13 21.00 3.56
N THR A 42 11.13 20.43 2.88
CA THR A 42 11.58 20.98 1.59
C THR A 42 10.57 20.63 0.49
N ALA A 43 10.47 21.47 -0.54
CA ALA A 43 9.59 21.20 -1.68
C ALA A 43 9.92 19.86 -2.37
N GLU A 44 11.21 19.52 -2.45
CA GLU A 44 11.68 18.24 -2.99
C GLU A 44 11.22 17.05 -2.14
N ALA A 45 11.40 17.10 -0.82
CA ALA A 45 10.97 16.03 0.08
C ALA A 45 9.44 15.88 0.08
N ALA A 46 8.70 16.99 -0.01
CA ALA A 46 7.26 16.97 -0.18
C ALA A 46 6.85 16.29 -1.49
N GLY A 47 7.52 16.63 -2.60
CA GLY A 47 7.29 16.04 -3.91
C GLY A 47 7.53 14.52 -3.91
N GLU A 48 8.65 14.07 -3.35
CA GLU A 48 8.94 12.63 -3.28
C GLU A 48 7.98 11.89 -2.34
N GLY A 49 7.69 12.46 -1.17
CA GLY A 49 6.72 11.90 -0.23
C GLY A 49 5.31 11.80 -0.83
N LEU A 50 4.90 12.75 -1.67
CA LEU A 50 3.64 12.70 -2.41
C LEU A 50 3.66 11.62 -3.50
N ALA A 51 4.76 11.51 -4.24
CA ALA A 51 4.88 10.51 -5.29
C ALA A 51 4.84 9.07 -4.73
N LEU A 52 5.50 8.82 -3.59
CA LEU A 52 5.45 7.53 -2.89
C LEU A 52 4.02 7.18 -2.45
N ILE A 53 3.31 8.12 -1.80
CA ILE A 53 1.96 7.81 -1.31
C ILE A 53 0.95 7.67 -2.47
N ARG A 54 1.15 8.36 -3.60
CA ARG A 54 0.35 8.18 -4.81
C ARG A 54 0.54 6.80 -5.42
N ALA A 55 1.79 6.32 -5.49
CA ALA A 55 2.10 4.97 -5.94
C ALA A 55 1.42 3.92 -5.04
N LEU A 56 1.47 4.10 -3.71
CA LEU A 56 0.78 3.22 -2.76
C LEU A 56 -0.74 3.22 -2.98
N ALA A 57 -1.37 4.40 -3.07
CA ALA A 57 -2.81 4.51 -3.29
C ALA A 57 -3.24 3.90 -4.64
N ALA A 58 -2.43 4.08 -5.70
CA ALA A 58 -2.68 3.46 -7.00
C ALA A 58 -2.57 1.93 -6.94
N GLN A 59 -1.58 1.39 -6.24
CA GLN A 59 -1.41 -0.04 -6.01
C GLN A 59 -2.62 -0.63 -5.30
N TRP A 60 -3.10 0.01 -4.22
CA TRP A 60 -4.25 -0.49 -3.46
C TRP A 60 -5.58 -0.35 -4.17
N ARG A 61 -5.76 0.72 -4.96
CA ARG A 61 -6.91 0.82 -5.87
C ARG A 61 -6.91 -0.31 -6.89
N TRP A 62 -5.74 -0.62 -7.48
CA TRP A 62 -5.62 -1.74 -8.41
C TRP A 62 -5.96 -3.08 -7.74
N ILE A 63 -5.50 -3.30 -6.49
CA ILE A 63 -5.79 -4.51 -5.71
C ILE A 63 -7.29 -4.72 -5.52
N THR A 64 -8.04 -3.67 -5.15
CA THR A 64 -9.45 -3.79 -4.79
C THR A 64 -10.40 -3.71 -5.98
N ASP A 65 -9.98 -3.08 -7.08
CA ASP A 65 -10.76 -2.99 -8.31
C ASP A 65 -10.63 -4.28 -9.13
N LEU A 66 -11.68 -5.10 -9.13
CA LEU A 66 -11.76 -6.36 -9.89
C LEU A 66 -11.85 -6.14 -11.40
N ALA A 67 -12.29 -4.96 -11.84
CA ALA A 67 -12.33 -4.58 -13.25
C ALA A 67 -11.02 -3.93 -13.71
N ALA A 68 -10.08 -3.68 -12.80
CA ALA A 68 -8.80 -3.10 -13.15
C ALA A 68 -8.06 -3.99 -14.17
N PRO A 69 -7.31 -3.37 -15.10
CA PRO A 69 -6.51 -4.10 -16.07
C PRO A 69 -5.46 -4.99 -15.38
N ALA A 70 -4.75 -5.79 -16.17
CA ALA A 70 -3.60 -6.55 -15.69
C ALA A 70 -2.62 -5.66 -14.91
N CYS A 71 -1.85 -6.26 -14.00
CA CYS A 71 -0.79 -5.55 -13.28
C CYS A 71 0.07 -4.78 -14.29
N PRO A 72 0.40 -3.50 -14.05
CA PRO A 72 1.31 -2.75 -14.91
C PRO A 72 2.59 -3.53 -15.17
N ALA A 73 3.23 -3.32 -16.33
CA ALA A 73 4.53 -3.90 -16.60
C ALA A 73 5.60 -3.29 -15.67
N TRP A 74 6.62 -4.07 -15.34
CA TRP A 74 7.76 -3.57 -14.55
C TRP A 74 8.52 -2.51 -15.35
N ASN A 75 8.88 -1.41 -14.68
CA ASN A 75 9.76 -0.38 -15.22
C ASN A 75 11.06 -0.37 -14.41
N ASP A 76 12.19 -0.61 -15.04
CA ASP A 76 13.48 -0.69 -14.35
C ASP A 76 13.91 0.59 -13.64
N ARG A 77 13.31 1.75 -13.94
CA ARG A 77 13.59 3.04 -13.29
C ARG A 77 12.65 3.36 -12.14
N THR A 78 11.47 2.74 -12.09
CA THR A 78 10.40 3.19 -11.19
C THR A 78 9.55 2.06 -10.60
N GLY A 79 9.76 0.80 -10.96
CA GLY A 79 8.88 -0.32 -10.58
C GLY A 79 7.47 -0.23 -11.20
N TYR A 80 6.56 -1.09 -10.71
CA TYR A 80 5.20 -1.26 -11.27
C TYR A 80 4.30 -0.03 -11.17
N PHE A 81 4.32 0.66 -10.03
CA PHE A 81 3.39 1.76 -9.74
C PHE A 81 4.08 3.13 -9.69
N GLY A 82 5.20 3.28 -10.41
CA GLY A 82 5.94 4.54 -10.51
C GLY A 82 6.88 4.84 -9.34
N ARG A 83 6.94 3.97 -8.32
CA ARG A 83 7.99 3.95 -7.29
C ARG A 83 8.45 2.52 -6.96
N TYR A 84 9.74 2.36 -6.65
CA TYR A 84 10.28 1.08 -6.22
C TYR A 84 9.70 0.66 -4.87
N ASN A 85 9.48 -0.64 -4.73
CA ASN A 85 8.91 -1.23 -3.53
C ASN A 85 9.72 -0.94 -2.26
N HIS A 86 11.05 -0.99 -2.31
CA HIS A 86 11.89 -0.77 -1.14
C HIS A 86 11.72 0.64 -0.55
N LEU A 87 11.42 1.64 -1.39
CA LEU A 87 11.08 2.99 -0.93
C LEU A 87 9.72 3.01 -0.23
N LEU A 88 8.72 2.31 -0.79
CA LEU A 88 7.41 2.16 -0.15
C LEU A 88 7.49 1.43 1.18
N VAL A 89 8.33 0.40 1.30
CA VAL A 89 8.60 -0.32 2.56
C VAL A 89 9.17 0.62 3.62
N ALA A 90 10.21 1.39 3.28
CA ALA A 90 10.83 2.34 4.21
C ALA A 90 9.83 3.42 4.66
N GLU A 91 9.02 3.91 3.72
CA GLU A 91 8.02 4.93 3.99
C GLU A 91 6.90 4.42 4.89
N LEU A 92 6.38 3.23 4.61
CA LEU A 92 5.33 2.60 5.42
C LEU A 92 5.81 2.21 6.81
N ALA A 93 7.07 1.79 6.96
CA ALA A 93 7.65 1.58 8.28
C ALA A 93 7.62 2.86 9.12
N THR A 94 7.99 3.99 8.52
CA THR A 94 7.93 5.30 9.19
C THR A 94 6.49 5.72 9.54
N ILE A 95 5.54 5.52 8.62
CA ILE A 95 4.12 5.82 8.85
C ILE A 95 3.57 4.96 10.00
N ALA A 96 3.83 3.65 9.98
CA ALA A 96 3.36 2.69 10.96
C ALA A 96 3.86 3.04 12.38
N VAL A 97 5.16 3.33 12.53
CA VAL A 97 5.75 3.78 13.81
C VAL A 97 5.06 5.05 14.31
N LYS A 98 4.84 6.05 13.44
CA LYS A 98 4.17 7.30 13.82
C LYS A 98 2.72 7.07 14.24
N ALA A 99 1.98 6.26 13.49
CA ALA A 99 0.58 5.94 13.78
C ALA A 99 0.45 5.21 15.12
N ARG A 100 1.34 4.23 15.39
CA ARG A 100 1.38 3.53 16.67
C ARG A 100 1.67 4.48 17.83
N ALA A 101 2.69 5.34 17.70
CA ALA A 101 2.99 6.34 18.71
C ALA A 101 1.82 7.31 18.97
N GLN A 102 1.02 7.64 17.96
CA GLN A 102 -0.19 8.47 18.13
C GLN A 102 -1.33 7.73 18.85
N ALA A 103 -1.49 6.44 18.60
CA ALA A 103 -2.43 5.57 19.31
C ALA A 103 -2.02 5.40 20.77
N ASP A 104 -0.74 5.16 21.05
CA ASP A 104 -0.22 4.97 22.41
C ASP A 104 -0.38 6.23 23.28
N ARG A 105 -0.26 7.42 22.67
CA ARG A 105 -0.51 8.71 23.35
C ARG A 105 -1.99 8.95 23.69
N ASN A 106 -2.91 8.27 23.02
CA ASN A 106 -4.34 8.39 23.28
C ASN A 106 -5.00 6.99 23.21
N PRO A 107 -4.79 6.15 24.23
CA PRO A 107 -5.15 4.74 24.17
C PRO A 107 -6.66 4.49 24.17
N THR A 108 -7.48 5.47 24.54
CA THR A 108 -8.94 5.37 24.54
C THR A 108 -9.57 5.68 23.18
N SER A 109 -8.78 6.14 22.21
CA SER A 109 -9.28 6.43 20.86
C SER A 109 -9.20 5.19 19.98
N ASP A 110 -10.34 4.55 19.75
CA ASP A 110 -10.44 3.39 18.86
C ASP A 110 -10.02 3.73 17.42
N ASP A 111 -10.39 4.91 16.91
CA ASP A 111 -9.98 5.37 15.57
C ASP A 111 -8.46 5.38 15.40
N ARG A 112 -7.72 5.86 16.39
CA ARG A 112 -6.24 5.90 16.33
C ARG A 112 -5.64 4.50 16.39
N ARG A 113 -6.21 3.61 17.20
CA ARG A 113 -5.78 2.21 17.27
C ARG A 113 -6.02 1.50 15.95
N ILE A 114 -7.20 1.67 15.35
CA ILE A 114 -7.56 1.07 14.06
C ILE A 114 -6.64 1.62 12.95
N MET A 115 -6.39 2.93 12.91
CA MET A 115 -5.47 3.52 11.93
C MET A 115 -4.05 2.96 12.08
N ALA A 116 -3.54 2.80 13.31
CA ALA A 116 -2.25 2.18 13.54
C ALA A 116 -2.20 0.73 13.05
N ASP A 117 -3.22 -0.07 13.35
CA ASP A 117 -3.32 -1.46 12.89
C ASP A 117 -3.40 -1.56 11.36
N LEU A 118 -4.09 -0.63 10.69
CA LEU A 118 -4.17 -0.58 9.22
C LEU A 118 -2.84 -0.14 8.59
N CYS A 119 -2.12 0.81 9.19
CA CYS A 119 -0.78 1.19 8.75
C CYS A 119 0.22 0.02 8.89
N ASP A 120 0.13 -0.75 9.97
CA ASP A 120 0.92 -1.98 10.14
C ASP A 120 0.58 -3.03 9.08
N ALA A 121 -0.70 -3.18 8.74
CA ALA A 121 -1.15 -4.09 7.68
C ALA A 121 -0.60 -3.67 6.30
N LEU A 122 -0.68 -2.38 5.96
CA LEU A 122 -0.08 -1.83 4.75
C LEU A 122 1.42 -2.12 4.68
N ALA A 123 2.16 -1.86 5.77
CA ALA A 123 3.59 -2.13 5.86
C ALA A 123 3.92 -3.62 5.70
N TRP A 124 3.11 -4.51 6.29
CA TRP A 124 3.28 -5.96 6.15
C TRP A 124 3.13 -6.42 4.70
N HIS A 125 2.10 -5.93 3.99
CA HIS A 125 1.83 -6.28 2.60
C HIS A 125 2.91 -5.79 1.62
N GLN A 126 3.61 -4.73 1.97
CA GLN A 126 4.65 -4.14 1.13
C GLN A 126 6.00 -4.88 1.26
N ARG A 127 6.17 -5.76 2.25
CA ARG A 127 7.39 -6.55 2.43
C ARG A 127 7.77 -7.27 1.12
N PRO A 128 9.07 -7.43 0.85
CA PRO A 128 9.52 -8.10 -0.37
C PRO A 128 9.08 -9.57 -0.36
N TYR A 129 8.53 -10.03 -1.48
CA TYR A 129 8.27 -11.44 -1.71
C TYR A 129 9.60 -12.19 -1.88
N SER A 130 9.83 -13.23 -1.10
CA SER A 130 11.13 -13.90 -0.94
C SER A 130 11.66 -14.64 -2.18
N GLY A 131 10.97 -14.57 -3.32
CA GLY A 131 11.31 -15.31 -4.54
C GLY A 131 11.68 -14.46 -5.77
N LEU A 132 11.44 -13.14 -5.76
CA LEU A 132 11.65 -12.27 -6.93
C LEU A 132 12.13 -10.88 -6.51
N SER A 133 12.75 -10.17 -7.45
CA SER A 133 13.42 -8.88 -7.27
C SER A 133 12.51 -7.80 -6.69
N GLY A 134 12.45 -7.72 -5.36
CA GLY A 134 11.89 -6.59 -4.62
C GLY A 134 10.39 -6.37 -4.78
N GLU A 135 9.61 -7.32 -5.31
CA GLU A 135 8.15 -7.14 -5.49
C GLU A 135 7.40 -7.17 -4.15
N ALA A 136 6.30 -6.41 -4.04
CA ALA A 136 5.44 -6.46 -2.86
C ALA A 136 4.63 -7.77 -2.83
N VAL A 137 4.57 -8.44 -1.67
CA VAL A 137 3.80 -9.69 -1.48
C VAL A 137 2.37 -9.56 -2.02
N ILE A 138 1.68 -8.45 -1.74
CA ILE A 138 0.29 -8.27 -2.13
C ILE A 138 0.09 -8.19 -3.65
N VAL A 139 1.04 -7.62 -4.39
CA VAL A 139 0.98 -7.51 -5.85
C VAL A 139 1.12 -8.90 -6.49
N VAL A 140 2.04 -9.71 -5.98
CA VAL A 140 2.24 -11.09 -6.45
C VAL A 140 1.01 -11.95 -6.17
N MET A 141 0.47 -11.88 -4.95
CA MET A 141 -0.72 -12.66 -4.55
C MET A 141 -1.93 -12.35 -5.44
N VAL A 142 -2.25 -11.07 -5.64
CA VAL A 142 -3.42 -10.65 -6.42
C VAL A 142 -3.23 -10.93 -7.91
N SER A 143 -2.02 -10.76 -8.43
CA SER A 143 -1.72 -11.08 -9.84
C SER A 143 -1.91 -12.56 -10.12
N ALA A 144 -1.41 -13.44 -9.24
CA ALA A 144 -1.57 -14.88 -9.36
C ALA A 144 -3.05 -15.31 -9.31
N GLU A 145 -3.84 -14.76 -8.37
CA GLU A 145 -5.27 -15.02 -8.24
C GLU A 145 -6.03 -14.68 -9.53
N ARG A 146 -5.77 -13.50 -10.12
CA ARG A 146 -6.41 -13.05 -11.37
C ARG A 146 -6.05 -13.94 -12.55
N VAL A 147 -4.80 -14.41 -12.64
CA VAL A 147 -4.38 -15.34 -13.71
C VAL A 147 -5.13 -16.67 -13.62
N VAL A 148 -5.30 -17.21 -12.40
CA VAL A 148 -6.06 -18.45 -12.18
C VAL A 148 -7.53 -18.26 -12.58
N ASP A 149 -8.16 -17.16 -12.15
CA ASP A 149 -9.56 -16.88 -12.46
C ASP A 149 -9.81 -16.74 -13.98
N LEU A 150 -8.92 -16.02 -14.69
CA LEU A 150 -9.00 -15.88 -16.15
C LEU A 150 -8.87 -17.23 -16.87
N ARG A 151 -7.96 -18.10 -16.41
CA ARG A 151 -7.79 -19.45 -16.98
C ARG A 151 -9.04 -20.31 -16.77
N ARG A 152 -9.63 -20.27 -15.58
CA ARG A 152 -10.89 -20.96 -15.26
C ARG A 152 -12.02 -20.50 -16.17
N LYS A 153 -12.27 -19.19 -16.26
CA LYS A 153 -13.32 -18.61 -17.13
C LYS A 153 -13.14 -18.99 -18.60
N ARG A 154 -11.90 -19.08 -19.08
CA ARG A 154 -11.61 -19.53 -20.45
C ARG A 154 -11.97 -21.00 -20.66
N ALA A 155 -11.65 -21.87 -19.69
CA ALA A 155 -11.99 -23.30 -19.77
C ALA A 155 -13.51 -23.51 -19.78
N GLU A 156 -14.25 -22.78 -18.94
CA GLU A 156 -15.72 -22.83 -18.90
C GLU A 156 -16.35 -22.43 -20.24
N ARG A 157 -15.83 -21.38 -20.90
CA ARG A 157 -16.30 -20.96 -22.24
C ARG A 157 -15.99 -21.95 -23.35
N LEU A 158 -14.92 -22.74 -23.22
CA LEU A 158 -14.57 -23.76 -24.22
C LEU A 158 -15.37 -25.07 -24.02
N ALA A 159 -15.99 -25.24 -22.87
CA ALA A 159 -16.81 -26.40 -22.51
C ALA A 159 -18.32 -26.20 -22.73
N ALA A 160 -18.74 -24.98 -23.08
CA ALA A 160 -20.12 -24.58 -23.39
C ALA A 160 -20.33 -24.47 -24.90
#